data_AF-A0A7C8U7F9-F1
#
_entry.id   AF-A0A7C8U7F9-F1
#
_cell.length_a   1.000
_cell.length_b   1.000
_cell.length_c   1.000
_cell.angle_alpha   90.00
_cell.angle_beta   90.00
_cell.angle_gamma   90.00
#
_symmetry.space_group_name_H-M   'P 1'
#
loop_
_entity.id
_entity.type
_entity.pdbx_description
1 polymer ?
#
loop_
_entity_poly.entity_id
_entity_poly.type
_entity_poly.pdbx_seq_one_letter_code
_entity_poly.pdbx_strand_id
1 'polypeptide(L)'
;MKMIAEVNQRDTLAMKENTDAMKENGTLLQELAQETLNSNREVKVNGDLMRQIAEESKKINEANSKESEIMTQIAVSTQKDGRSMKFLAFLTMMYLPGAFVSSIFGWSIISFDVGDDGAQQLIVAKQWWLFAVSAVGLTVLTMAGCFIWIWMSQKKLTIGKAKSDRVAEDENTAQRNTP
;
A
#
# COMPACT_ATOMS: atom_id res chain seq x y z
N MET A 1 -78.50 -57.08 -10.89
CA MET A 1 -77.78 -56.95 -9.60
C MET A 1 -76.28 -56.66 -9.73
N LYS A 2 -75.59 -56.99 -10.84
CA LYS A 2 -74.14 -56.69 -11.00
C LYS A 2 -73.76 -55.20 -11.04
N MET A 3 -74.58 -54.33 -11.66
CA MET A 3 -74.26 -52.90 -11.78
C MET A 3 -74.21 -52.14 -10.44
N ILE A 4 -74.97 -52.58 -9.43
CA ILE A 4 -75.04 -51.87 -8.13
C ILE A 4 -73.77 -52.16 -7.30
N ALA A 5 -73.15 -53.33 -7.47
CA ALA A 5 -71.93 -53.71 -6.79
C ALA A 5 -70.69 -52.98 -7.37
N GLU A 6 -70.63 -52.80 -8.69
CA GLU A 6 -69.52 -52.10 -9.35
C GLU A 6 -69.50 -50.60 -9.05
N VAL A 7 -70.67 -49.96 -8.93
CA VAL A 7 -70.77 -48.53 -8.53
C VAL A 7 -70.28 -48.34 -7.10
N ASN A 8 -70.74 -49.18 -6.15
CA ASN A 8 -70.31 -49.12 -4.75
C ASN A 8 -68.80 -49.36 -4.58
N GLN A 9 -68.21 -50.21 -5.43
CA GLN A 9 -66.77 -50.47 -5.43
C GLN A 9 -65.96 -49.31 -6.02
N ARG A 10 -66.50 -48.59 -7.02
CA ARG A 10 -65.86 -47.39 -7.58
C ARG A 10 -65.87 -46.22 -6.60
N ASP A 11 -66.98 -46.02 -5.90
CA ASP A 11 -67.10 -44.96 -4.88
C ASP A 11 -66.17 -45.22 -3.69
N THR A 12 -66.03 -46.48 -3.27
CA THR A 12 -65.10 -46.86 -2.19
C THR A 12 -63.63 -46.76 -2.60
N LEU A 13 -63.30 -46.99 -3.88
CA LEU A 13 -61.94 -46.78 -4.40
C LEU A 13 -61.60 -45.29 -4.49
N ALA A 14 -62.53 -44.45 -4.98
CA ALA A 14 -62.35 -43.01 -5.06
C ALA A 14 -62.21 -42.37 -3.67
N MET A 15 -62.97 -42.84 -2.67
CA MET A 15 -62.81 -42.43 -1.27
C MET A 15 -61.44 -42.82 -0.71
N LYS A 16 -60.93 -44.02 -1.04
CA LYS A 16 -59.64 -44.49 -0.55
C LYS A 16 -58.48 -43.71 -1.16
N GLU A 17 -58.52 -43.49 -2.46
CA GLU A 17 -57.55 -42.67 -3.21
C GLU A 17 -57.49 -41.23 -2.68
N ASN A 18 -58.66 -40.62 -2.44
CA ASN A 18 -58.72 -39.28 -1.86
C ASN A 18 -58.26 -39.25 -0.39
N THR A 19 -58.50 -40.32 0.38
CA THR A 19 -58.02 -40.45 1.76
C THR A 19 -56.50 -40.59 1.82
N ASP A 20 -55.91 -41.30 0.87
CA ASP A 20 -54.46 -41.45 0.74
C ASP A 20 -53.81 -40.11 0.30
N ALA A 21 -54.41 -39.40 -0.67
CA ALA A 21 -53.94 -38.07 -1.08
C ALA A 21 -54.05 -36.99 0.01
N MET A 22 -55.06 -37.08 0.90
CA MET A 22 -55.20 -36.21 2.07
C MET A 22 -54.13 -36.49 3.13
N LYS A 23 -53.79 -37.76 3.34
CA LYS A 23 -52.68 -38.14 4.23
C LYS A 23 -51.34 -37.65 3.68
N GLU A 24 -51.11 -37.83 2.39
CA GLU A 24 -49.88 -37.41 1.72
C GLU A 24 -49.70 -35.89 1.77
N ASN A 25 -50.74 -35.12 1.42
CA ASN A 25 -50.67 -33.65 1.52
C ASN A 25 -50.47 -33.17 2.95
N GLY A 26 -51.08 -33.82 3.95
CA GLY A 26 -50.84 -33.50 5.36
C GLY A 26 -49.37 -33.72 5.76
N THR A 27 -48.76 -34.80 5.27
CA THR A 27 -47.34 -35.09 5.51
C THR A 27 -46.40 -34.10 4.79
N LEU A 28 -46.70 -33.73 3.55
CA LEU A 28 -45.91 -32.73 2.79
C LEU A 28 -45.97 -31.35 3.44
N LEU A 29 -47.14 -30.95 3.96
CA LEU A 29 -47.32 -29.68 4.65
C LEU A 29 -46.55 -29.64 5.97
N GLN A 30 -46.50 -30.76 6.69
CA GLN A 30 -45.63 -30.90 7.85
C GLN A 30 -44.14 -30.83 7.47
N GLU A 31 -43.74 -31.45 6.36
CA GLU A 31 -42.36 -31.42 5.89
C GLU A 31 -41.91 -30.00 5.52
N LEU A 32 -42.73 -29.26 4.77
CA LEU A 32 -42.45 -27.86 4.40
C LEU A 32 -42.45 -26.92 5.62
N ALA A 33 -43.33 -27.15 6.59
CA ALA A 33 -43.35 -26.37 7.83
C ALA A 33 -42.07 -26.63 8.66
N GLN A 34 -41.64 -27.89 8.71
CA GLN A 34 -40.40 -28.30 9.38
C GLN A 34 -39.17 -27.72 8.67
N GLU A 35 -39.14 -27.76 7.34
CA GLU A 35 -38.08 -27.18 6.51
C GLU A 35 -38.01 -25.66 6.68
N THR A 36 -39.16 -24.97 6.68
CA THR A 36 -39.23 -23.52 6.90
C THR A 36 -38.74 -23.14 8.30
N LEU A 37 -39.01 -23.96 9.32
CA LEU A 37 -38.46 -23.74 10.67
C LEU A 37 -36.95 -23.96 10.72
N ASN A 38 -36.45 -24.99 10.05
CA ASN A 38 -35.01 -25.25 9.96
C ASN A 38 -34.30 -24.12 9.22
N SER A 39 -34.82 -23.69 8.07
CA SER A 39 -34.29 -22.56 7.30
C SER A 39 -34.32 -21.25 8.08
N ASN A 40 -35.41 -20.93 8.79
CA ASN A 40 -35.48 -19.74 9.65
C ASN A 40 -34.48 -19.79 10.81
N ARG A 41 -34.24 -20.97 11.39
CA ARG A 41 -33.22 -21.15 12.43
C ARG A 41 -31.84 -20.81 11.88
N GLU A 42 -31.51 -21.28 10.68
CA GLU A 42 -30.23 -20.96 10.02
C GLU A 42 -30.10 -19.47 9.73
N VAL A 43 -31.15 -18.82 9.21
CA VAL A 43 -31.15 -17.37 8.96
C VAL A 43 -30.95 -16.58 10.25
N LYS A 44 -31.58 -17.01 11.34
CA LYS A 44 -31.43 -16.34 12.64
C LYS A 44 -30.01 -16.47 13.19
N VAL A 45 -29.44 -17.68 13.15
CA VAL A 45 -28.04 -17.93 13.56
C VAL A 45 -27.08 -17.12 12.69
N ASN A 46 -27.28 -17.08 11.38
CA ASN A 46 -26.46 -16.29 10.47
C ASN A 46 -26.59 -14.78 10.74
N GLY A 47 -27.77 -14.31 11.13
CA GLY A 47 -28.01 -12.94 11.57
C GLY A 47 -27.23 -12.60 12.85
N ASP A 48 -27.21 -13.50 13.83
CA ASP A 48 -26.44 -13.30 15.07
C ASP A 48 -24.93 -13.29 14.81
N LEU A 49 -24.43 -14.17 13.92
CA LEU A 49 -23.05 -14.16 13.46
C LEU A 49 -22.69 -12.83 12.76
N MET A 50 -23.58 -12.32 11.89
CA MET A 50 -23.41 -11.02 11.24
C MET A 50 -23.31 -9.87 12.25
N ARG A 51 -24.11 -9.90 13.33
CA ARG A 51 -24.03 -8.89 14.40
C ARG A 51 -22.69 -8.96 15.13
N GLN A 52 -22.22 -10.17 15.46
CA GLN A 52 -20.90 -10.33 16.08
C GLN A 52 -19.77 -9.81 15.18
N ILE A 53 -19.80 -10.14 13.89
CA ILE A 53 -18.82 -9.65 12.91
C ILE A 53 -18.88 -8.12 12.81
N ALA A 54 -20.07 -7.51 12.82
CA ALA A 54 -20.22 -6.05 12.78
C ALA A 54 -19.67 -5.37 14.04
N GLU A 55 -19.87 -5.96 15.22
CA GLU A 55 -19.30 -5.44 16.48
C GLU A 55 -17.78 -5.54 16.52
N GLU A 56 -17.22 -6.67 16.10
CA GLU A 56 -15.77 -6.86 15.96
C GLU A 56 -15.19 -5.89 14.92
N SER A 57 -15.88 -5.72 13.78
CA SER A 57 -15.48 -4.75 12.75
C SER A 57 -15.45 -3.33 13.29
N LYS A 58 -16.38 -2.95 14.18
CA LYS A 58 -16.38 -1.60 14.77
C LYS A 58 -15.15 -1.36 15.66
N LYS A 59 -14.77 -2.34 16.49
CA LYS A 59 -13.55 -2.26 17.30
C LYS A 59 -12.30 -2.18 16.44
N ILE A 60 -12.24 -2.99 15.38
CA ILE A 60 -11.13 -2.97 14.41
C ILE A 60 -11.04 -1.62 13.72
N ASN A 61 -12.16 -1.05 13.29
CA ASN A 61 -12.18 0.24 12.59
C ASN A 61 -11.78 1.41 13.53
N GLU A 62 -12.17 1.34 14.81
CA GLU A 62 -11.72 2.30 15.82
C GLU A 62 -10.21 2.19 16.09
N ALA A 63 -9.68 0.96 16.22
CA ALA A 63 -8.25 0.74 16.38
C ALA A 63 -7.46 1.23 15.15
N ASN A 64 -7.95 0.93 13.95
CA ASN A 64 -7.33 1.34 12.68
C ASN A 64 -7.36 2.88 12.51
N SER A 65 -8.40 3.55 12.99
CA SER A 65 -8.46 5.02 13.02
C SER A 65 -7.34 5.62 13.88
N LYS A 66 -7.09 5.04 15.07
CA LYS A 66 -5.97 5.44 15.96
C LYS A 66 -4.61 5.12 15.34
N GLU A 67 -4.47 3.96 14.70
CA GLU A 67 -3.25 3.58 13.98
C GLU A 67 -2.94 4.54 12.82
N SER A 68 -3.95 5.04 12.11
CA SER A 68 -3.79 6.04 11.05
C SER A 68 -3.24 7.38 11.58
N GLU A 69 -3.72 7.84 12.74
CA GLU A 69 -3.19 9.03 13.42
C GLU A 69 -1.73 8.85 13.85
N ILE A 70 -1.37 7.66 14.34
CA ILE A 70 0.01 7.32 14.71
C ILE A 70 0.88 7.25 13.45
N MET A 71 0.40 6.61 12.38
CA MET A 71 1.13 6.52 11.11
C MET A 71 1.40 7.90 10.50
N THR A 72 0.44 8.83 10.58
CA THR A 72 0.64 10.21 10.13
C THR A 72 1.68 10.93 10.98
N GLN A 73 1.66 10.78 12.31
CA GLN A 73 2.71 11.32 13.19
C GLN A 73 4.09 10.71 12.92
N ILE A 74 4.15 9.40 12.67
CA ILE A 74 5.39 8.72 12.27
C ILE A 74 5.87 9.27 10.94
N ALA A 75 5.01 9.39 9.92
CA ALA A 75 5.41 9.93 8.62
C ALA A 75 5.97 11.36 8.72
N VAL A 76 5.37 12.21 9.56
CA VAL A 76 5.87 13.57 9.84
C VAL A 76 7.22 13.53 10.55
N SER A 77 7.40 12.63 11.52
CA SER A 77 8.65 12.47 12.27
C SER A 77 9.77 11.88 11.41
N THR A 78 9.47 10.85 10.62
CA THR A 78 10.36 10.24 9.63
C THR A 78 10.76 11.23 8.54
N GLN A 79 9.90 12.16 8.14
CA GLN A 79 10.28 13.24 7.22
C GLN A 79 11.38 14.13 7.82
N LYS A 80 11.35 14.36 9.14
CA LYS A 80 12.37 15.12 9.88
C LYS A 80 13.66 14.33 10.02
N ASP A 81 13.59 13.03 10.31
CA ASP A 81 14.76 12.12 10.34
C ASP A 81 15.41 11.98 8.96
N GLY A 82 14.61 12.13 7.91
CA GLY A 82 15.08 12.20 6.53
C GLY A 82 16.01 13.39 6.26
N ARG A 83 16.09 14.42 7.11
CA ARG A 83 17.10 15.49 6.98
C ARG A 83 18.48 15.02 7.42
N SER A 84 18.55 14.29 8.53
CA SER A 84 19.79 13.70 9.03
C SER A 84 20.30 12.60 8.09
N MET A 85 19.42 11.77 7.56
CA MET A 85 19.77 10.74 6.58
C MET A 85 20.33 11.33 5.27
N LYS A 86 19.78 12.45 4.82
CA LYS A 86 20.27 13.17 3.63
C LYS A 86 21.65 13.81 3.87
N PHE A 87 21.94 14.25 5.09
CA PHE A 87 23.25 14.85 5.41
C PHE A 87 24.39 13.85 5.29
N LEU A 88 24.23 12.63 5.81
CA LEU A 88 25.25 11.60 5.70
C LEU A 88 25.46 11.17 4.24
N ALA A 89 24.38 11.04 3.47
CA ALA A 89 24.45 10.73 2.03
C ALA A 89 25.14 11.85 1.22
N PHE A 90 24.91 13.12 1.59
CA PHE A 90 25.63 14.23 0.99
C PHE A 90 27.13 14.16 1.30
N LEU A 91 27.48 13.81 2.54
CA LEU A 91 28.87 13.65 2.97
C LEU A 91 29.59 12.57 2.17
N THR A 92 28.95 11.43 1.91
CA THR A 92 29.54 10.35 1.10
C THR A 92 29.64 10.71 -0.38
N MET A 93 28.63 11.37 -0.96
CA MET A 93 28.66 11.84 -2.34
C MET A 93 29.71 12.93 -2.58
N MET A 94 30.02 13.74 -1.57
CA MET A 94 31.11 14.72 -1.61
C MET A 94 32.48 14.05 -1.39
N TYR A 95 32.56 13.06 -0.50
CA TYR A 95 33.80 12.40 -0.15
C TYR A 95 34.28 11.41 -1.23
N LEU A 96 33.37 10.68 -1.89
CA LEU A 96 33.71 9.72 -2.96
C LEU A 96 34.59 10.31 -4.07
N PRO A 97 34.20 11.44 -4.71
CA PRO A 97 35.01 12.04 -5.75
C PRO A 97 36.32 12.63 -5.22
N GLY A 98 36.30 13.23 -4.04
CA GLY A 98 37.51 13.76 -3.39
C GLY A 98 38.52 12.67 -3.04
N ALA A 99 38.06 11.53 -2.53
CA ALA A 99 38.88 10.38 -2.19
C ALA A 99 39.49 9.73 -3.44
N PHE A 100 38.73 9.63 -4.53
CA PHE A 100 39.22 9.13 -5.82
C PHE A 100 40.35 9.99 -6.38
N VAL A 101 40.17 11.32 -6.38
CA VAL A 101 41.21 12.27 -6.77
C VAL A 101 42.41 12.16 -5.81
N SER A 102 42.20 12.08 -4.49
CA SER A 102 43.31 11.89 -3.54
C SER A 102 44.11 10.61 -3.78
N SER A 103 43.46 9.51 -4.17
CA SER A 103 44.13 8.23 -4.40
C SER A 103 44.98 8.26 -5.67
N ILE A 104 44.46 8.79 -6.78
CA ILE A 104 45.20 8.89 -8.05
C ILE A 104 46.38 9.84 -7.93
N PHE A 105 46.17 11.01 -7.31
CA PHE A 105 47.21 12.03 -7.20
C PHE A 105 48.22 11.72 -6.09
N GLY A 106 47.85 10.96 -5.06
CA GLY A 106 48.80 10.45 -4.06
C GLY A 106 49.90 9.59 -4.67
N TRP A 107 49.61 8.90 -5.78
CA TRP A 107 50.62 8.16 -6.56
C TRP A 107 51.38 9.04 -7.56
N SER A 108 50.85 10.20 -7.95
CA SER A 108 51.42 11.06 -9.01
C SER A 108 52.22 12.26 -8.49
N ILE A 109 51.96 12.77 -7.28
CA ILE A 109 52.58 14.00 -6.75
C ILE A 109 53.95 13.73 -6.10
N ILE A 110 54.20 12.49 -5.67
CA ILE A 110 55.43 12.08 -5.02
C ILE A 110 56.33 11.40 -6.05
N SER A 111 57.30 12.12 -6.61
CA SER A 111 58.38 11.56 -7.42
C SER A 111 59.69 11.72 -6.65
N PHE A 112 60.37 10.60 -6.39
CA PHE A 112 61.69 10.60 -5.79
C PHE A 112 62.72 10.64 -6.91
N ASP A 113 63.40 11.77 -7.08
CA ASP A 113 64.57 11.82 -7.96
C ASP A 113 65.82 11.67 -7.09
N VAL A 114 66.63 10.67 -7.41
CA VAL A 114 67.90 10.41 -6.74
C VAL A 114 68.96 11.11 -7.58
N GLY A 115 69.42 12.26 -7.12
CA GLY A 115 70.57 12.93 -7.74
C GLY A 115 71.82 12.03 -7.63
N ASP A 116 72.75 12.19 -8.57
CA ASP A 116 74.01 11.41 -8.71
C ASP A 116 74.85 11.38 -7.41
N ASP A 117 74.57 12.29 -6.47
CA ASP A 117 75.22 12.45 -5.17
C ASP A 117 74.61 11.59 -4.04
N GLY A 118 73.61 10.75 -4.34
CA GLY A 118 72.90 9.91 -3.35
C GLY A 118 71.95 10.66 -2.42
N ALA A 119 71.77 11.97 -2.61
CA ALA A 119 70.81 12.78 -1.86
C ALA A 119 69.39 12.61 -2.44
N GLN A 120 68.46 12.12 -1.61
CA GLN A 120 67.06 11.95 -1.98
C GLN A 120 66.34 13.30 -1.90
N GLN A 121 65.98 13.88 -3.04
CA GLN A 121 65.26 15.15 -3.10
C GLN A 121 63.79 14.87 -3.39
N LEU A 122 62.90 15.20 -2.45
CA LEU A 122 61.46 15.11 -2.65
C LEU A 122 61.01 16.24 -3.59
N ILE A 123 60.95 15.97 -4.89
CA ILE A 123 60.42 16.91 -5.87
C ILE A 123 58.91 16.74 -5.93
N VAL A 124 58.20 17.56 -5.16
CA VAL A 124 56.74 17.69 -5.26
C VAL A 124 56.41 18.27 -6.63
N ALA A 125 55.56 17.59 -7.40
CA ALA A 125 55.18 18.04 -8.73
C ALA A 125 54.68 19.51 -8.71
N LYS A 126 55.27 20.37 -9.56
CA LYS A 126 54.92 21.80 -9.73
C LYS A 126 53.43 22.05 -10.07
N GLN A 127 52.71 20.98 -10.42
CA GLN A 127 51.32 20.96 -10.87
C GLN A 127 50.29 20.75 -9.75
N TRP A 128 50.64 20.93 -8.48
CA TRP A 128 49.72 20.79 -7.34
C TRP A 128 48.41 21.60 -7.49
N TRP A 129 48.43 22.66 -8.30
CA TRP A 129 47.23 23.45 -8.60
C TRP A 129 46.18 22.66 -9.42
N LEU A 130 46.58 21.72 -10.28
CA LEU A 130 45.64 20.85 -11.00
C LEU A 130 44.87 19.93 -10.04
N PHE A 131 45.49 19.51 -8.93
CA PHE A 131 44.80 18.79 -7.86
C PHE A 131 43.74 19.67 -7.21
N ALA A 132 44.09 20.90 -6.85
CA ALA A 132 43.15 21.86 -6.26
C ALA A 132 41.98 22.18 -7.21
N VAL A 133 42.26 22.41 -8.50
CA VAL A 133 41.25 22.70 -9.53
C VAL A 133 40.36 21.49 -9.81
N SER A 134 40.92 20.27 -9.86
CA SER A 134 40.14 19.04 -10.07
C SER A 134 39.21 18.74 -8.89
N ALA A 135 39.72 18.83 -7.66
CA ALA A 135 38.93 18.61 -6.45
C ALA A 135 37.81 19.65 -6.30
N VAL A 136 38.11 20.93 -6.55
CA VAL A 136 37.10 22.00 -6.55
C VAL A 136 36.10 21.80 -7.69
N GLY A 137 36.57 21.43 -8.89
CA GLY A 137 35.72 21.17 -10.06
C GLY A 137 34.72 20.05 -9.82
N LEU A 138 35.16 18.91 -9.28
CA LEU A 138 34.25 17.82 -8.91
C LEU A 138 33.28 18.21 -7.79
N THR A 139 33.72 19.01 -6.82
CA THR A 139 32.84 19.49 -5.75
C THR A 139 31.75 20.41 -6.30
N VAL A 140 32.11 21.33 -7.21
CA VAL A 140 31.16 22.21 -7.90
C VAL A 140 30.21 21.40 -8.78
N LEU A 141 30.70 20.36 -9.47
CA LEU A 141 29.85 19.49 -10.30
C LEU A 141 28.83 18.72 -9.46
N THR A 142 29.25 18.15 -8.33
CA THR A 142 28.35 17.49 -7.37
C THR A 142 27.34 18.47 -6.78
N MET A 143 27.79 19.67 -6.40
CA MET A 143 26.91 20.70 -5.84
C MET A 143 25.92 21.22 -6.89
N ALA A 144 26.34 21.40 -8.13
CA ALA A 144 25.47 21.75 -9.24
C ALA A 144 24.46 20.65 -9.54
N GLY A 145 24.88 19.37 -9.53
CA GLY A 145 24.00 18.22 -9.69
C GLY A 145 22.93 18.14 -8.59
N CYS A 146 23.32 18.32 -7.33
CA CYS A 146 22.38 18.40 -6.21
C CYS A 146 21.44 19.61 -6.33
N PHE A 147 21.95 20.78 -6.72
CA PHE A 147 21.14 21.99 -6.88
C PHE A 147 20.12 21.84 -8.01
N ILE A 148 20.53 21.27 -9.15
CA ILE A 148 19.66 20.90 -10.26
C ILE A 148 18.60 19.90 -9.79
N TRP A 149 18.99 18.86 -9.05
CA TRP A 149 18.07 17.82 -8.56
C TRP A 149 17.02 18.38 -7.62
N ILE A 150 17.44 19.19 -6.65
CA ILE A 150 16.56 19.86 -5.69
C ILE A 150 15.64 20.84 -6.42
N TRP A 151 16.17 21.66 -7.32
CA TRP A 151 15.41 22.62 -8.09
C TRP A 151 14.37 21.94 -8.98
N MET A 152 14.69 20.79 -9.58
CA MET A 152 13.77 20.00 -10.41
C MET A 152 12.73 19.24 -9.58
N SER A 153 13.10 18.78 -8.38
CA SER A 153 12.19 18.11 -7.44
C SER A 153 11.15 19.05 -6.85
N GLN A 154 11.51 20.32 -6.60
CA GLN A 154 10.56 21.37 -6.17
C GLN A 154 9.46 21.62 -7.22
N LYS A 155 9.75 21.46 -8.53
CA LYS A 155 8.76 21.62 -9.60
C LYS A 155 7.73 20.49 -9.66
N LYS A 156 8.08 19.30 -9.15
CA LYS A 156 7.16 18.15 -9.14
C LYS A 156 6.16 18.22 -7.98
N LEU A 157 6.48 18.94 -6.91
CA LEU A 157 5.60 19.08 -5.74
C LEU A 157 4.47 20.11 -5.96
N THR A 158 4.71 21.15 -6.76
CA THR A 158 3.66 22.14 -7.11
C THR A 158 2.64 21.58 -8.08
N ILE A 159 3.05 20.71 -9.03
CA ILE A 159 2.13 20.05 -9.97
C ILE A 159 1.27 19.00 -9.26
N GLY A 160 1.83 18.27 -8.28
CA GLY A 160 1.05 17.34 -7.45
C GLY A 160 -0.02 18.05 -6.62
N LYS A 161 0.31 19.20 -6.02
CA LYS A 161 -0.62 20.00 -5.23
C LYS A 161 -1.73 20.62 -6.09
N ALA A 162 -1.39 21.19 -7.25
CA ALA A 162 -2.37 21.75 -8.18
C ALA A 162 -3.33 20.70 -8.76
N LYS A 163 -2.92 19.44 -8.90
CA LYS A 163 -3.81 18.35 -9.31
C LYS A 163 -4.73 17.92 -8.17
N SER A 164 -4.22 17.86 -6.93
CA SER A 164 -5.04 17.51 -5.75
C SER A 164 -6.11 18.56 -5.47
N ASP A 165 -5.76 19.85 -5.60
CA ASP A 165 -6.70 20.95 -5.37
C ASP A 165 -7.83 20.97 -6.43
N ARG A 166 -7.51 20.66 -7.70
CA ARG A 166 -8.52 20.57 -8.77
C ARG A 166 -9.44 19.36 -8.65
N VAL A 167 -8.93 18.23 -8.16
CA VAL A 167 -9.75 17.04 -7.91
C VAL A 167 -10.70 17.28 -6.72
N ALA A 168 -10.24 17.97 -5.67
CA ALA A 168 -11.08 18.37 -4.55
C ALA A 168 -12.16 19.41 -4.96
N GLU A 169 -11.85 20.29 -5.91
CA GLU A 169 -12.81 21.26 -6.45
C GLU A 169 -13.88 20.57 -7.30
N ASP A 170 -13.50 19.62 -8.17
CA ASP A 170 -14.41 18.83 -9.01
C ASP A 170 -15.35 17.95 -8.15
N GLU A 171 -14.80 17.28 -7.13
CA GLU A 171 -15.56 16.45 -6.18
C GLU A 171 -16.56 17.29 -5.36
N ASN A 172 -16.15 18.48 -4.90
CA ASN A 172 -17.03 19.40 -4.18
C ASN A 172 -18.14 19.96 -5.11
N THR A 173 -17.83 20.26 -6.37
CA THR A 173 -18.86 20.68 -7.34
C THR A 173 -19.81 19.56 -7.71
N ALA A 174 -19.36 18.31 -7.75
CA ALA A 174 -20.21 17.15 -7.99
C ALA A 174 -21.17 16.88 -6.82
N GLN A 175 -20.68 16.98 -5.57
CA GLN A 175 -21.49 16.83 -4.34
C GLN A 175 -22.50 17.96 -4.16
N ARG A 176 -22.19 19.18 -4.60
CA ARG A 176 -23.09 20.34 -4.49
C ARG A 176 -24.27 20.30 -5.48
N ASN A 177 -24.15 19.55 -6.58
CA ASN A 177 -25.12 19.57 -7.68
C ASN A 177 -25.93 18.27 -7.81
N THR A 178 -25.81 17.35 -6.84
CA THR A 178 -26.71 16.21 -6.70
C THR A 178 -28.03 16.67 -6.05
N PRO A 179 -29.19 16.42 -6.70
CA PRO A 179 -30.51 16.84 -6.22
C PRO A 179 -30.98 16.11 -4.97
#